data_AF-J0J484-F1
#
_entry.id   AF-J0J484-F1
#
_cell.length_a   1.000
_cell.length_b   1.000
_cell.length_c   1.000
_cell.angle_alpha   90.00
_cell.angle_beta   90.00
_cell.angle_gamma   90.00
#
_symmetry.space_group_name_H-M   'P 1'
#
loop_
_entity.id
_entity.type
_entity.pdbx_description
1 polymer ?
#
loop_
_entity_poly.entity_id
_entity_poly.type
_entity_poly.pdbx_seq_one_letter_code
_entity_poly.pdbx_strand_id
1 'polypeptide(L)'
;MLKITETLQENYDFWAFSKIDEHLDNLFIPYIDNAAERRFFPDFIFWLQKGGTQIICFIDPKGSKHTDYEHKADAYQLFKDKIFNPKNNPNLKIKVVLKFYGDKDDVADGYRDYWIKKGKLEDFFLDLNN
;
A
#
# COMPACT_ATOMS: atom_id res chain seq x y z
N MET A 1 -15.66 10.61 0.94
CA MET A 1 -15.38 9.77 2.11
C MET A 1 -16.46 8.71 2.27
N LEU A 2 -17.75 9.07 2.29
CA LEU A 2 -18.89 8.11 2.39
C LEU A 2 -18.78 6.92 1.42
N LYS A 3 -18.55 7.18 0.12
CA LYS A 3 -18.46 6.13 -0.92
C LYS A 3 -17.33 5.12 -0.74
N ILE A 4 -16.17 5.56 -0.24
CA ILE A 4 -15.04 4.65 -0.01
C ILE A 4 -15.38 3.73 1.16
N THR A 5 -15.97 4.27 2.22
CA THR A 5 -16.42 3.49 3.38
C THR A 5 -17.48 2.47 2.98
N GLU A 6 -18.47 2.86 2.17
CA GLU A 6 -19.49 1.96 1.61
C GLU A 6 -18.84 0.83 0.80
N THR A 7 -17.94 1.17 -0.13
CA THR A 7 -17.19 0.21 -0.94
C THR A 7 -16.44 -0.80 -0.08
N LEU A 8 -15.72 -0.33 0.94
CA LEU A 8 -14.98 -1.21 1.85
C LEU A 8 -15.92 -2.13 2.65
N GLN A 9 -17.03 -1.58 3.13
CA GLN A 9 -18.01 -2.31 3.94
C GLN A 9 -18.75 -3.40 3.16
N GLU A 10 -19.02 -3.17 1.88
CA GLU A 10 -19.72 -4.12 1.01
C GLU A 10 -18.79 -5.21 0.47
N ASN A 11 -17.52 -4.88 0.23
CA ASN A 11 -16.61 -5.77 -0.49
C ASN A 11 -15.69 -6.57 0.43
N TYR A 12 -15.38 -6.09 1.63
CA TYR A 12 -14.46 -6.75 2.58
C TYR A 12 -15.19 -7.25 3.82
N ASP A 13 -14.74 -8.38 4.35
CA ASP A 13 -15.34 -9.00 5.54
C ASP A 13 -14.94 -8.23 6.81
N PHE A 14 -13.75 -7.62 6.79
CA PHE A 14 -13.28 -6.68 7.79
C PHE A 14 -12.39 -5.62 7.14
N TRP A 15 -12.45 -4.39 7.64
CA TRP A 15 -11.48 -3.37 7.28
C TRP A 15 -11.16 -2.45 8.47
N ALA A 16 -9.94 -1.93 8.48
CA ALA A 16 -9.53 -0.84 9.36
C ALA A 16 -8.58 0.11 8.62
N PHE A 17 -8.47 1.32 9.14
CA PHE A 17 -7.61 2.36 8.59
C PHE A 17 -6.70 2.93 9.67
N SER A 18 -5.43 3.12 9.33
CA SER A 18 -4.45 3.77 10.19
C SER A 18 -3.81 4.92 9.43
N LYS A 19 -3.69 6.07 10.11
CA LYS A 19 -2.74 7.11 9.74
C LYS A 19 -1.49 6.90 10.57
N ILE A 20 -0.33 6.97 9.92
CA ILE A 20 0.97 6.83 10.56
C ILE A 20 1.52 8.23 10.84
N ASP A 21 2.16 8.37 11.99
CA ASP A 21 2.95 9.54 12.37
C ASP A 21 4.43 9.12 12.45
N GLU A 22 5.28 9.63 11.55
CA GLU A 22 6.69 9.25 11.49
C GLU A 22 7.51 9.59 12.74
N HIS A 23 7.00 10.46 13.62
CA HIS A 23 7.67 10.84 14.86
C HIS A 23 7.22 9.99 16.06
N LEU A 24 6.03 9.39 16.00
CA LEU A 24 5.45 8.61 17.09
C LEU A 24 5.49 7.10 16.81
N ASP A 25 5.29 6.72 15.55
CA ASP A 25 5.18 5.33 15.13
C ASP A 25 6.52 4.80 14.61
N ASN A 26 6.96 3.68 15.18
CA ASN A 26 8.14 2.95 14.70
C ASN A 26 7.76 1.91 13.63
N LEU A 27 6.91 2.31 12.68
CA LEU A 27 6.45 1.45 11.59
C LEU A 27 6.94 1.98 10.25
N PHE A 28 7.95 1.32 9.71
CA PHE A 28 8.57 1.68 8.44
C PHE A 28 9.04 0.43 7.69
N ILE A 29 9.20 0.58 6.38
CA ILE A 29 9.86 -0.41 5.53
C ILE A 29 11.33 0.01 5.38
N PRO A 30 12.30 -0.75 5.89
CA PRO A 30 13.71 -0.44 5.68
C PRO A 30 14.11 -0.72 4.23
N TYR A 31 14.97 0.13 3.69
CA TYR A 31 15.58 -0.07 2.37
C TYR A 31 17.01 0.45 2.34
N ILE A 32 17.82 -0.06 1.41
CA ILE A 32 19.20 0.40 1.22
C ILE A 32 19.20 1.40 0.07
N ASP A 33 19.74 2.59 0.32
CA ASP A 33 20.04 3.58 -0.71
C ASP A 33 21.47 4.10 -0.52
N ASN A 34 22.26 4.09 -1.59
CA ASN A 34 23.65 4.54 -1.59
C ASN A 34 24.49 3.96 -0.41
N ALA A 35 24.35 2.64 -0.16
CA ALA A 35 25.00 1.91 0.93
C ALA A 35 24.63 2.35 2.37
N ALA A 36 23.57 3.16 2.53
CA ALA A 36 23.00 3.52 3.82
C ALA A 36 21.61 2.92 4.00
N GLU A 37 21.27 2.52 5.23
CA GLU A 37 19.90 2.13 5.59
C GLU A 37 19.02 3.38 5.66
N ARG A 38 17.88 3.33 4.98
CA ARG A 38 16.82 4.34 5.04
C ARG A 38 15.50 3.71 5.45
N ARG A 39 14.61 4.55 5.96
CA ARG A 39 13.30 4.14 6.47
C ARG A 39 12.21 4.79 5.63
N PHE A 40 11.36 3.98 5.03
CA PHE A 40 10.15 4.45 4.38
C PHE A 40 8.99 4.40 5.36
N PHE A 41 8.48 5.57 5.74
CA PHE A 41 7.25 5.74 6.51
C PHE A 41 6.10 5.99 5.53
N PRO A 42 5.16 5.04 5.37
CA PRO A 42 3.94 5.26 4.60
C PRO A 42 2.96 6.12 5.39
N ASP A 43 2.29 7.08 4.74
CA ASP A 43 1.32 7.96 5.41
C ASP A 43 0.09 7.19 5.97
N PHE A 44 -0.36 6.16 5.25
CA PHE A 44 -1.57 5.43 5.58
C PHE A 44 -1.44 3.91 5.41
N ILE A 45 -2.24 3.18 6.20
CA ILE A 45 -2.43 1.73 6.07
C ILE A 45 -3.92 1.43 6.01
N PHE A 46 -4.33 0.68 4.99
CA PHE A 46 -5.60 -0.02 4.97
C PHE A 46 -5.36 -1.48 5.31
N TRP A 47 -6.00 -1.93 6.39
CA TRP A 47 -6.04 -3.33 6.80
C TRP A 47 -7.32 -3.92 6.24
N LEU A 48 -7.23 -4.79 5.25
CA LEU A 48 -8.40 -5.32 4.53
C LEU A 48 -8.41 -6.84 4.64
N GLN A 49 -9.56 -7.42 4.97
CA GLN A 49 -9.71 -8.87 5.01
C GLN A 49 -10.83 -9.32 4.07
N LYS A 50 -10.52 -10.32 3.23
CA LYS A 50 -11.52 -11.04 2.44
C LYS A 50 -11.26 -12.54 2.47
N GLY A 51 -12.25 -13.29 2.94
CA GLY A 51 -12.14 -14.73 3.16
C GLY A 51 -10.90 -15.06 3.98
N GLY A 52 -10.09 -15.99 3.48
CA GLY A 52 -8.82 -16.38 4.08
C GLY A 52 -7.62 -15.48 3.72
N THR A 53 -7.85 -14.25 3.23
CA THR A 53 -6.77 -13.34 2.81
C THR A 53 -6.80 -12.03 3.60
N GLN A 54 -5.70 -11.71 4.27
CA GLN A 54 -5.38 -10.40 4.82
C GLN A 54 -4.55 -9.61 3.81
N ILE A 55 -4.97 -8.39 3.51
CA ILE A 55 -4.24 -7.45 2.66
C ILE A 55 -3.81 -6.28 3.55
N ILE A 56 -2.51 -5.98 3.53
CA ILE A 56 -1.94 -4.80 4.19
C ILE A 56 -1.58 -3.83 3.07
N CYS A 57 -2.39 -2.79 2.88
CA CYS A 57 -2.24 -1.84 1.79
C CYS A 57 -1.69 -0.51 2.31
N PHE A 58 -0.43 -0.24 2.03
CA PHE A 58 0.22 1.05 2.29
C PHE A 58 -0.17 2.06 1.21
N ILE A 59 -0.61 3.24 1.64
CA ILE A 59 -0.91 4.37 0.75
C ILE A 59 -0.10 5.60 1.16
N ASP A 60 0.66 6.15 0.21
CA ASP A 60 1.55 7.29 0.39
C ASP A 60 1.16 8.38 -0.63
N PRO A 61 0.38 9.41 -0.25
CA PRO A 61 0.03 10.52 -1.13
C PRO A 61 1.25 11.24 -1.71
N LYS A 62 1.12 11.72 -2.95
CA LYS A 62 2.15 12.47 -3.67
C LYS A 62 1.58 13.70 -4.36
N GLY A 63 2.19 14.86 -4.08
CA GLY A 63 1.81 16.16 -4.62
C GLY A 63 2.46 16.50 -5.97
N SER A 64 3.78 16.34 -6.10
CA SER A 64 4.53 16.45 -7.36
C SER A 64 5.93 15.84 -7.21
N LYS A 65 6.57 15.52 -8.35
CA LYS A 65 7.87 14.83 -8.57
C LYS A 65 8.95 15.08 -7.49
N HIS A 66 8.90 14.32 -6.40
CA HIS A 66 10.09 14.05 -5.60
C HIS A 66 10.50 12.60 -5.85
N THR A 67 11.75 12.46 -6.30
CA THR A 67 12.44 11.27 -6.84
C THR A 67 12.55 10.07 -5.90
N ASP A 68 12.04 10.16 -4.67
CA ASP A 68 12.21 9.09 -3.68
C ASP A 68 11.18 7.95 -3.84
N TYR A 69 10.12 8.14 -4.63
CA TYR A 69 9.12 7.09 -4.84
C TYR A 69 9.73 5.85 -5.52
N GLU A 70 10.76 6.03 -6.34
CA GLU A 70 11.44 4.95 -7.08
C GLU A 70 12.12 4.01 -6.09
N HIS A 71 12.93 4.56 -5.18
CA HIS A 71 13.58 3.79 -4.13
C HIS A 71 12.58 3.09 -3.20
N LYS A 72 11.46 3.74 -2.88
CA LYS A 72 10.37 3.13 -2.09
C LYS A 72 9.71 1.96 -2.83
N ALA A 73 9.45 2.12 -4.13
CA ALA A 73 8.87 1.06 -4.97
C ALA A 73 9.83 -0.13 -5.15
N ASP A 74 11.13 0.15 -5.32
CA ASP A 74 12.18 -0.85 -5.43
C ASP A 74 12.30 -1.66 -4.13
N ALA A 75 12.27 -1.00 -2.97
CA ALA A 75 12.22 -1.67 -1.67
C ALA A 75 11.00 -2.60 -1.57
N TYR A 76 9.85 -2.15 -2.06
CA TYR A 76 8.62 -2.93 -2.05
C TYR A 76 8.66 -4.15 -2.99
N GLN A 77 9.57 -4.23 -3.96
CA GLN A 77 9.74 -5.44 -4.80
C GLN A 77 9.95 -6.72 -3.97
N LEU A 78 10.44 -6.60 -2.74
CA LEU A 78 10.53 -7.71 -1.80
C LEU A 78 9.17 -8.36 -1.49
N PHE A 79 8.08 -7.62 -1.59
CA PHE A 79 6.71 -8.07 -1.31
C PHE A 79 5.84 -8.26 -2.55
N LYS A 80 6.18 -7.58 -3.66
CA LYS A 80 5.37 -7.59 -4.89
C LYS A 80 5.12 -9.02 -5.38
N ASP A 81 3.85 -9.30 -5.70
CA ASP A 81 3.36 -10.58 -6.24
C ASP A 81 3.63 -11.82 -5.35
N LYS A 82 3.94 -11.61 -4.07
CA LYS A 82 4.13 -12.69 -3.10
C LYS A 82 2.91 -12.86 -2.20
N ILE A 83 2.69 -14.10 -1.78
CA ILE A 83 1.74 -14.48 -0.74
C ILE A 83 2.54 -15.02 0.43
N PHE A 84 2.30 -14.46 1.61
CA PHE A 84 2.90 -14.94 2.85
C PHE A 84 1.88 -15.74 3.64
N ASN A 85 2.34 -16.74 4.40
CA ASN A 85 1.50 -17.51 5.30
C ASN A 85 2.12 -17.49 6.70
N PRO A 86 1.35 -17.15 7.75
CA PRO A 86 1.81 -17.27 9.13
C PRO A 86 2.17 -18.72 9.46
N LYS A 87 3.25 -18.92 10.23
CA LYS A 87 3.67 -20.25 10.67
C LYS A 87 2.58 -21.01 11.43
N ASN A 88 1.75 -20.29 12.18
CA ASN A 88 0.68 -20.82 13.02
C ASN A 88 -0.69 -20.89 12.32
N ASN A 89 -0.82 -20.36 11.11
CA ASN A 89 -2.06 -20.45 10.32
C ASN A 89 -1.74 -20.48 8.82
N PRO A 90 -1.41 -21.65 8.25
CA PRO A 90 -1.03 -21.77 6.85
C PRO A 90 -2.17 -21.46 5.87
N ASN A 91 -3.42 -21.49 6.33
CA ASN A 91 -4.59 -21.18 5.51
C ASN A 91 -4.83 -19.67 5.36
N LEU A 92 -4.27 -18.86 6.28
CA LEU A 92 -4.29 -17.40 6.15
C LEU A 92 -3.24 -16.96 5.13
N LYS A 93 -3.68 -16.28 4.08
CA LYS A 93 -2.83 -15.65 3.09
C LYS A 93 -2.64 -14.18 3.46
N ILE A 94 -1.42 -13.69 3.43
CA ILE A 94 -1.09 -12.28 3.64
C ILE A 94 -0.53 -11.73 2.34
N LYS A 95 -1.17 -10.67 1.82
CA LYS A 95 -0.67 -9.86 0.71
C LYS A 95 -0.27 -8.49 1.26
N VAL A 96 0.86 -7.98 0.81
CA VAL A 96 1.28 -6.60 1.12
C VAL A 96 1.22 -5.83 -0.18
N VAL A 97 0.65 -4.62 -0.14
CA VAL A 97 0.43 -3.77 -1.31
C VAL A 97 0.94 -2.37 -1.01
N LEU A 98 1.70 -1.78 -1.94
CA LEU A 98 2.11 -0.38 -1.88
C LEU A 98 1.48 0.39 -3.03
N LYS A 99 0.86 1.52 -2.71
CA LYS A 99 0.35 2.46 -3.71
C LYS A 99 0.70 3.90 -3.35
N PHE A 100 1.08 4.66 -4.36
CA PHE A 100 1.17 6.11 -4.30
C PHE A 100 -0.14 6.72 -4.79
N TYR A 101 -0.62 7.77 -4.12
CA TYR A 101 -1.89 8.41 -4.47
C TYR A 101 -1.67 9.86 -4.91
N GLY A 102 -2.02 10.19 -6.15
CA GLY A 102 -1.83 11.55 -6.66
C GLY A 102 -1.94 11.65 -8.18
N ASP A 103 -1.39 12.73 -8.73
CA ASP A 103 -1.33 12.93 -10.18
C ASP A 103 -0.27 12.03 -10.81
N LYS A 104 -0.60 11.42 -11.96
CA LYS A 104 0.19 10.36 -12.61
C LYS A 104 0.99 10.87 -13.83
N ASP A 105 0.73 12.11 -14.25
CA ASP A 105 1.15 12.64 -15.56
C ASP A 105 2.67 12.69 -15.74
N ASP A 106 3.40 12.62 -14.62
CA ASP A 106 4.82 12.84 -14.52
C ASP A 106 5.61 11.62 -13.98
N VAL A 107 4.95 10.45 -13.93
CA VAL A 107 5.51 9.19 -13.40
C VAL A 107 6.14 8.36 -14.54
N ALA A 108 7.38 7.91 -14.32
CA ALA A 108 8.09 7.03 -15.25
C ALA A 108 7.33 5.71 -15.47
N ASP A 109 7.35 5.20 -16.70
CA ASP A 109 6.56 4.07 -17.18
C ASP A 109 6.62 2.85 -16.24
N GLY A 110 7.82 2.51 -15.75
CA GLY A 110 8.06 1.37 -14.87
C GLY A 110 7.40 1.44 -13.49
N TYR A 111 6.96 2.62 -13.05
CA TYR A 111 6.37 2.84 -11.74
C TYR A 111 4.86 3.14 -11.78
N ARG A 112 4.26 3.15 -12.97
CA ARG A 112 2.85 3.51 -13.17
C ARG A 112 1.87 2.57 -12.46
N ASP A 113 2.25 1.32 -12.23
CA ASP A 113 1.43 0.33 -11.54
C ASP A 113 1.32 0.59 -10.04
N TYR A 114 2.25 1.37 -9.47
CA TYR A 114 2.16 1.79 -8.08
C TYR A 114 1.20 2.96 -7.88
N TRP A 115 0.71 3.60 -8.95
CA TRP A 115 -0.01 4.86 -8.84
C TRP A 115 -1.53 4.68 -8.91
N ILE A 116 -2.21 5.16 -7.87
CA ILE A 116 -3.66 5.40 -7.88
C ILE A 116 -3.87 6.85 -8.28
N LYS A 117 -4.56 7.07 -9.41
CA LYS A 117 -4.91 8.42 -9.84
C LYS A 117 -5.86 9.08 -8.83
N LYS A 118 -5.73 10.39 -8.65
CA LYS A 118 -6.68 11.18 -7.85
C LYS A 118 -8.13 10.87 -8.26
N GLY A 119 -8.97 10.59 -7.27
CA GLY A 119 -10.37 10.21 -7.47
C GLY A 119 -10.62 8.75 -7.91
N LYS A 120 -9.58 7.91 -8.00
CA LYS A 120 -9.66 6.49 -8.38
C LYS A 120 -9.37 5.51 -7.24
N LEU A 121 -9.43 6.01 -6.00
CA LEU A 121 -9.19 5.19 -4.81
C LEU A 121 -10.28 4.13 -4.59
N GLU A 122 -11.53 4.45 -4.95
CA GLU A 122 -12.67 3.52 -4.90
C GLU A 122 -12.47 2.35 -5.87
N ASP A 123 -12.28 2.66 -7.16
CA ASP A 123 -12.00 1.67 -8.22
C ASP A 123 -10.84 0.74 -7.82
N PHE A 124 -9.77 1.30 -7.25
CA PHE A 124 -8.64 0.51 -6.77
C PHE A 124 -9.04 -0.55 -5.72
N PHE A 125 -9.87 -0.18 -4.74
CA PHE A 125 -10.28 -1.14 -3.70
C PHE A 125 -11.24 -2.21 -4.21
N LEU A 126 -12.03 -1.92 -5.25
CA LEU A 126 -12.85 -2.90 -5.94
C LEU A 126 -11.97 -3.90 -6.70
N ASP A 127 -11.00 -3.40 -7.47
CA ASP A 127 -10.08 -4.24 -8.25
C ASP A 127 -9.17 -5.10 -7.37
N LEU A 128 -8.79 -4.61 -6.19
CA LEU A 128 -7.89 -5.32 -5.28
C LEU A 128 -8.48 -6.62 -4.72
N ASN A 129 -9.81 -6.74 -4.74
CA ASN A 129 -10.56 -7.89 -4.24
C ASN A 129 -10.87 -8.95 -5.32
N ASN A 130 -10.69 -8.61 -6.60
CA ASN A 130 -10.93 -9.49 -7.74
C ASN A 130 -9.67 -10.32 -8.08
#